data_AF-A0A562SMQ9-F1
#
_entry.id   AF-A0A562SMQ9-F1
#
_cell.length_a   1.000
_cell.length_b   1.000
_cell.length_c   1.000
_cell.angle_alpha   90.00
_cell.angle_beta   90.00
_cell.angle_gamma   90.00
#
_symmetry.space_group_name_H-M   'P 1'
#
loop_
_entity.id
_entity.type
_entity.pdbx_description
1 polymer ?
#
loop_
_entity_poly.entity_id
_entity_poly.type
_entity_poly.pdbx_seq_one_letter_code
_entity_poly.pdbx_strand_id
1 'polypeptide(L)' 'MNETIILQSVITCPGCGYKKKETMPTDACQYFYRCEECKVILKPLAGDCCVFCSYGTVKCPPIQMSKPCCT' A
#
# COMPACT_ATOMS: atom_id res chain seq x y z
N MET A 1 17.61 16.78 -3.92
CA MET A 1 17.31 15.79 -4.98
C MET A 1 15.84 15.44 -4.84
N ASN A 2 15.00 15.80 -5.81
CA ASN A 2 13.59 15.46 -5.77
C ASN A 2 13.47 13.96 -6.08
N GLU A 3 13.45 13.13 -5.05
CA GLU A 3 13.03 11.74 -5.17
C GLU A 3 11.60 11.75 -5.71
N THR A 4 11.44 11.32 -6.97
CA THR A 4 10.13 11.16 -7.61
C THR A 4 9.42 9.99 -6.96
N ILE A 5 8.70 10.27 -5.86
CA ILE A 5 7.88 9.29 -5.16
C ILE A 5 6.79 8.79 -6.11
N ILE A 6 6.75 7.48 -6.32
CA ILE A 6 5.71 6.84 -7.11
C ILE A 6 4.53 6.59 -6.19
N LEU A 7 3.46 7.38 -6.35
CA LEU A 7 2.23 7.22 -5.57
C LEU A 7 1.29 6.16 -6.16
N GLN A 8 1.41 5.84 -7.45
CA GLN A 8 0.56 4.82 -8.07
C GLN A 8 1.07 3.42 -7.73
N SER A 9 0.25 2.62 -7.05
CA SER A 9 0.54 1.23 -6.72
C SER A 9 -0.66 0.36 -7.04
N VAL A 10 -0.43 -0.82 -7.63
CA VAL A 10 -1.50 -1.76 -7.91
C VAL A 10 -1.65 -2.69 -6.72
N ILE A 11 -2.74 -2.55 -5.97
CA ILE A 11 -3.08 -3.46 -4.88
C ILE A 11 -3.69 -4.73 -5.48
N THR A 12 -3.10 -5.87 -5.16
CA THR A 12 -3.65 -7.19 -5.51
C THR A 12 -4.31 -7.82 -4.29
N CYS A 13 -5.60 -8.14 -4.39
CA CYS A 13 -6.31 -8.81 -3.32
C CYS A 13 -5.91 -10.29 -3.25
N PRO A 14 -5.33 -10.78 -2.13
CA PRO A 14 -4.96 -12.19 -1.98
C PRO A 14 -6.18 -13.12 -1.88
N GLY A 15 -7.37 -12.60 -1.56
CA GLY A 15 -8.58 -13.40 -1.40
C GLY A 15 -9.28 -13.75 -2.71
N CYS A 16 -9.26 -12.86 -3.71
CA CYS A 16 -9.95 -13.06 -4.99
C CYS A 16 -9.06 -12.82 -6.23
N GLY A 17 -7.82 -12.36 -6.06
CA GLY A 17 -6.91 -12.03 -7.16
C GLY A 17 -7.20 -10.69 -7.85
N TYR A 18 -8.22 -9.95 -7.43
CA TYR A 18 -8.57 -8.66 -8.01
C TYR A 18 -7.43 -7.64 -7.86
N LYS A 19 -7.12 -6.93 -8.94
CA LYS A 19 -6.06 -5.92 -8.99
C LYS A 19 -6.66 -4.55 -9.22
N LYS A 20 -6.32 -3.59 -8.36
CA LYS A 20 -6.77 -2.20 -8.51
C LYS A 20 -5.58 -1.26 -8.44
N LYS A 21 -5.48 -0.36 -9.42
CA LYS A 21 -4.52 0.75 -9.34
C LYS A 21 -5.07 1.78 -8.35
N GLU A 22 -4.33 1.99 -7.28
CA GLU A 22 -4.65 2.92 -6.20
C GLU A 22 -3.56 3.96 -6.07
N THR A 23 -3.94 5.17 -5.64
CA THR A 23 -3.00 6.24 -5.36
C THR A 23 -2.70 6.24 -3.87
N MET A 24 -1.46 5.97 -3.51
CA MET A 24 -0.99 5.98 -2.14
C MET A 24 -1.14 7.40 -1.56
N PRO A 25 -1.80 7.54 -0.40
CA PRO A 25 -1.82 8.80 0.32
C PRO A 25 -0.41 9.16 0.77
N THR A 26 -0.08 10.45 0.69
CA THR A 26 1.18 11.01 1.18
C THR A 26 1.07 11.51 2.62
N ASP A 27 -0.15 11.62 3.15
CA ASP A 27 -0.47 12.18 4.47
C ASP A 27 -0.74 11.12 5.54
N ALA A 28 -0.99 9.85 5.16
CA ALA A 28 -1.33 8.80 6.10
C ALA A 28 -0.89 7.38 5.67
N CYS A 29 -0.63 6.51 6.64
CA CYS A 29 -0.39 5.08 6.40
C CYS A 29 -1.73 4.34 6.18
N GLN A 30 -1.89 3.68 5.03
CA GLN A 30 -3.11 2.91 4.74
C GLN A 30 -3.04 1.49 5.33
N TYR A 31 -3.45 1.34 6.58
CA TYR A 31 -3.39 0.06 7.29
C TYR A 31 -4.53 -0.89 6.91
N PHE A 32 -5.70 -0.36 6.57
CA PHE A 32 -6.85 -1.16 6.15
C PHE A 32 -7.19 -0.82 4.71
N TYR A 33 -7.34 -1.84 3.88
CA TYR A 33 -7.83 -1.68 2.51
C TYR A 33 -9.02 -2.60 2.29
N ARG A 34 -10.14 -2.03 1.88
CA ARG A 34 -11.31 -2.81 1.49
C ARG A 34 -11.21 -3.14 0.01
N CYS A 35 -11.16 -4.42 -0.33
CA CYS A 35 -11.26 -4.85 -1.71
C CYS A 35 -12.64 -4.47 -2.27
N GLU A 36 -12.70 -3.82 -3.43
CA GLU A 36 -13.98 -3.44 -4.03
C GLU A 36 -14.77 -4.65 -4.56
N GLU A 37 -14.06 -5.68 -5.01
CA GLU A 37 -14.65 -6.87 -5.61
C GLU A 37 -15.29 -7.78 -4.55
N CYS A 38 -14.49 -8.31 -3.62
CA CYS A 38 -14.96 -9.25 -2.61
C CYS A 38 -15.28 -8.62 -1.26
N LYS A 39 -15.13 -7.29 -1.12
CA LYS A 39 -15.42 -6.52 0.11
C LYS A 39 -14.63 -6.95 1.36
N VAL A 40 -13.63 -7.82 1.20
CA VAL A 40 -12.74 -8.23 2.30
C VAL A 40 -11.88 -7.05 2.74
N ILE A 41 -11.62 -6.97 4.05
CA ILE A 41 -10.67 -6.00 4.60
C ILE A 41 -9.30 -6.67 4.66
N LEU A 42 -8.38 -6.16 3.85
CA LEU A 42 -6.97 -6.51 3.87
C LEU A 42 -6.26 -5.71 4.96
N LYS A 43 -5.36 -6.38 5.67
CA LYS A 43 -4.44 -5.82 6.66
C LYS A 43 -3.01 -6.13 6.23
N PRO A 44 -2.03 -5.27 6.50
CA PRO A 44 -0.63 -5.59 6.21
C PRO A 44 -0.21 -6.90 6.86
N LEU A 45 0.73 -7.57 6.22
CA LEU A 45 1.42 -8.74 6.76
C LEU A 45 2.32 -8.31 7.93
N ALA A 46 2.61 -9.27 8.81
CA ALA A 46 3.53 -9.03 9.91
C ALA A 46 4.90 -8.59 9.38
N GLY A 47 5.35 -7.40 9.79
CA GLY A 47 6.60 -6.79 9.35
C GLY A 47 6.46 -5.72 8.26
N ASP A 48 5.27 -5.52 7.68
CA ASP A 48 5.01 -4.45 6.70
C ASP A 48 4.30 -3.23 7.31
N CYS A 49 4.63 -2.04 6.79
CA CYS A 49 4.06 -0.76 7.25
C CYS A 49 2.55 -0.62 6.97
N CYS A 50 2.08 -1.10 5.82
CA CYS A 50 0.76 -0.81 5.27
C CYS A 50 0.38 -1.81 4.18
N VAL A 51 -0.88 -1.77 3.75
CA VAL A 51 -1.42 -2.69 2.71
C VAL A 51 -0.66 -2.62 1.38
N PHE A 52 -0.09 -1.46 1.03
CA PHE A 52 0.71 -1.31 -0.18
C PHE A 52 2.06 -2.01 -0.09
N CYS A 53 2.65 -2.15 1.09
CA CYS A 53 3.89 -2.89 1.23
C CYS A 53 3.71 -4.40 1.14
N SER A 54 2.57 -4.89 1.64
CA SER A 54 2.24 -6.30 1.59
C SER A 54 1.65 -6.75 0.25
N TYR A 55 0.77 -5.94 -0.34
CA TYR A 55 -0.07 -6.33 -1.49
C TYR A 55 0.06 -5.40 -2.69
N GLY A 56 0.77 -4.29 -2.55
CA GLY A 56 1.02 -3.33 -3.62
C GLY A 56 2.22 -3.70 -4.46
N THR A 57 2.23 -3.26 -5.73
CA THR A 57 3.40 -3.39 -6.62
C THR A 57 4.52 -2.42 -6.27
N VAL A 58 4.18 -1.28 -5.66
CA VAL A 58 5.12 -0.24 -5.22
C VAL A 58 4.98 -0.05 -3.71
N LYS A 59 6.13 0.05 -3.02
CA LYS A 59 6.22 0.22 -1.56
C LYS A 59 5.73 1.59 -1.10
N CYS A 60 5.40 1.71 0.19
CA CYS A 60 4.84 2.93 0.80
C CYS A 60 5.79 4.13 0.65
N PRO A 61 5.28 5.38 0.49
CA PRO A 61 6.11 6.56 0.29
C PRO A 61 7.25 6.72 1.32
N PRO A 62 7.05 6.46 2.62
CA PRO A 62 8.14 6.54 3.60
C PRO A 62 9.30 5.59 3.28
N ILE A 63 9.02 4.36 2.83
CA ILE A 63 10.05 3.40 2.43
C ILE A 63 10.79 3.88 1.18
N GLN A 64 10.08 4.44 0.20
CA GLN A 64 10.71 5.01 -1.00
C GLN A 64 11.67 6.16 -0.66
N MET A 65 11.32 6.97 0.35
CA MET A 65 12.14 8.08 0.84
C MET A 65 13.17 7.66 1.90
N SER A 66 13.34 6.36 2.17
CA SER A 66 14.18 5.85 3.26
C SER A 66 13.88 6.47 4.63
N LYS A 67 12.62 6.85 4.88
CA LYS A 67 12.13 7.38 6.15
C LYS A 67 11.52 6.25 6.99
N PRO A 68 11.59 6.33 8.33
CA PRO A 68 10.86 5.39 9.18
C PRO A 68 9.36 5.47 8.87
N CYS A 69 8.73 4.32 8.67
CA CYS A 69 7.32 4.24 8.34
C CYS A 69 6.48 3.95 9.59
N CYS A 70 5.54 4.86 9.88
CA CYS A 70 4.59 4.83 11.00
C CYS A 70 5.28 4.62 12.38
N THR A 71 5.72 5.73 13.01
CA THR A 71 6.02 5.80 14.46
C THR A 71 4.76 6.06 15.26
#